data_AF-A0A2N2CYY3-F1
#
_entry.id   AF-A0A2N2CYY3-F1
#
_cell.length_a   1.000
_cell.length_b   1.000
_cell.length_c   1.000
_cell.angle_alpha   90.00
_cell.angle_beta   90.00
_cell.angle_gamma   90.00
#
_symmetry.space_group_name_H-M   'P 1'
#
loop_
_entity.id
_entity.type
_entity.pdbx_description
1 polymer ?
#
loop_
_entity_poly.entity_id
_entity_poly.type
_entity_poly.pdbx_seq_one_letter_code
_entity_poly.pdbx_strand_id
1 'polypeptide(L)'
;MPGEEEFYLKGITRIIGRVPFFGGSAADNSISGDWQLYTQEGAFSDGIAVAFFYTDKEMKNQFTGAYHETEDRGMITKVSGDRTLVEIDGEPALEKYAKWMGVTADSLKDGNLLVASITSPLGVKDRLGDLVAIRHPMNGNADNSIAVGNKLSEGTAVIRMAATIDELIASAGQELNTLNKKMERAPGAYHLVHCGGRRAGIGERIEEVVTEIKNATGDVPFIVEFTFGEYGYEADGINTCGGLMLSYSGFSK
;
A
#
# COMPACT_ATOMS: atom_id res chain seq x y z
N MET A 1 -7.84 5.88 -10.59
CA MET A 1 -7.01 7.10 -10.54
C MET A 1 -6.34 7.22 -9.19
N PRO A 2 -5.01 7.39 -9.18
CA PRO A 2 -4.26 7.78 -7.99
C PRO A 2 -4.94 8.95 -7.28
N GLY A 3 -5.19 8.80 -5.97
CA GLY A 3 -5.88 9.80 -5.18
C GLY A 3 -7.41 9.66 -5.14
N GLU A 4 -8.01 8.63 -5.70
CA GLU A 4 -9.47 8.41 -5.61
C GLU A 4 -9.83 7.02 -5.06
N GLU A 5 -8.81 6.28 -4.59
CA GLU A 5 -8.86 4.92 -4.06
C GLU A 5 -10.04 4.68 -3.12
N GLU A 6 -10.09 5.43 -2.01
CA GLU A 6 -11.07 5.24 -0.95
C GLU A 6 -12.48 5.65 -1.39
N PHE A 7 -12.61 6.52 -2.38
CA PHE A 7 -13.90 6.90 -2.97
C PHE A 7 -14.44 5.80 -3.87
N TYR A 8 -13.60 5.23 -4.74
CA TYR A 8 -14.00 4.09 -5.58
C TYR A 8 -14.39 2.89 -4.75
N LEU A 9 -13.60 2.58 -3.71
CA LEU A 9 -13.91 1.50 -2.81
C LEU A 9 -15.30 1.65 -2.15
N LYS A 10 -15.59 2.86 -1.63
CA LYS A 10 -16.91 3.16 -1.04
C LYS A 10 -18.02 3.12 -2.07
N GLY A 11 -17.79 3.65 -3.27
CA GLY A 11 -18.74 3.66 -4.38
C GLY A 11 -19.13 2.26 -4.82
N ILE A 12 -18.16 1.38 -5.05
CA ILE A 12 -18.37 -0.02 -5.43
C ILE A 12 -19.13 -0.74 -4.30
N THR A 13 -18.65 -0.62 -3.06
CA THR A 13 -19.27 -1.27 -1.90
C THR A 13 -20.73 -0.85 -1.70
N ARG A 14 -21.07 0.40 -2.01
CA ARG A 14 -22.46 0.91 -1.92
C ARG A 14 -23.41 0.22 -2.90
N ILE A 15 -22.93 -0.20 -4.07
CA ILE A 15 -23.77 -0.76 -5.13
C ILE A 15 -23.90 -2.28 -4.99
N ILE A 16 -22.78 -2.98 -4.83
CA ILE A 16 -22.76 -4.46 -4.86
C ILE A 16 -22.59 -5.09 -3.47
N GLY A 17 -22.54 -4.28 -2.42
CA GLY A 17 -22.23 -4.72 -1.07
C GLY A 17 -20.74 -4.99 -0.87
N ARG A 18 -20.40 -5.59 0.28
CA ARG A 18 -19.02 -5.94 0.60
C ARG A 18 -18.66 -7.25 -0.08
N VAL A 19 -17.79 -7.16 -1.08
CA VAL A 19 -17.13 -8.30 -1.72
C VAL A 19 -15.62 -8.16 -1.53
N PRO A 20 -14.87 -9.29 -1.50
CA PRO A 20 -13.41 -9.25 -1.60
C PRO A 20 -12.95 -8.34 -2.72
N PHE A 21 -11.99 -7.46 -2.43
CA PHE A 21 -11.54 -6.43 -3.35
C PHE A 21 -10.03 -6.27 -3.23
N PHE A 22 -9.33 -6.38 -4.37
CA PHE A 22 -7.89 -6.28 -4.47
C PHE A 22 -7.52 -5.64 -5.81
N GLY A 23 -6.32 -5.07 -5.89
CA GLY A 23 -5.86 -4.28 -7.04
C GLY A 23 -5.09 -3.06 -6.56
N GLY A 24 -4.97 -2.05 -7.42
CA GLY A 24 -4.45 -0.74 -7.06
C GLY A 24 -4.78 0.29 -8.12
N SER A 25 -4.40 1.54 -7.89
CA SER A 25 -4.39 2.58 -8.92
C SER A 25 -3.25 2.37 -9.90
N ALA A 26 -3.47 2.77 -11.15
CA ALA A 26 -2.45 2.79 -12.18
C ALA A 26 -1.22 3.58 -11.72
N ALA A 27 -0.04 3.07 -12.04
CA ALA A 27 1.24 3.64 -11.66
C ALA A 27 2.12 3.90 -12.88
N ASP A 28 3.03 4.86 -12.76
CA ASP A 28 4.07 5.14 -13.75
C ASP A 28 5.46 4.97 -13.14
N ASN A 29 6.45 4.66 -13.98
CA ASN A 29 7.81 4.35 -13.53
C ASN A 29 8.50 5.52 -12.83
N SER A 30 8.16 6.75 -13.19
CA SER A 30 8.76 7.97 -12.64
C SER A 30 7.98 8.57 -11.47
N ILE A 31 6.83 8.00 -11.09
CA ILE A 31 5.93 8.54 -10.05
C ILE A 31 5.58 10.02 -10.37
N SER A 32 5.36 10.29 -11.64
CA SER A 32 5.29 11.62 -12.25
C SER A 32 3.88 12.01 -12.69
N GLY A 33 2.94 11.07 -12.71
CA GLY A 33 1.59 11.33 -13.21
C GLY A 33 1.30 10.71 -14.58
N ASP A 34 2.30 10.12 -15.22
CA ASP A 34 2.23 9.68 -16.62
C ASP A 34 1.69 8.24 -16.78
N TRP A 35 0.87 7.78 -15.83
CA TRP A 35 0.30 6.43 -15.89
C TRP A 35 -0.69 6.30 -17.04
N GLN A 36 -0.87 5.08 -17.53
CA GLN A 36 -1.76 4.77 -18.63
C GLN A 36 -2.61 3.55 -18.29
N LEU A 37 -3.89 3.63 -18.64
CA LEU A 37 -4.83 2.51 -18.65
C LEU A 37 -5.00 2.05 -20.09
N TYR A 38 -4.84 0.75 -20.34
CA TYR A 38 -4.96 0.18 -21.68
C TYR A 38 -6.25 -0.62 -21.81
N THR A 39 -7.01 -0.37 -22.87
CA THR A 39 -8.17 -1.15 -23.28
C THR A 39 -8.04 -1.51 -24.76
N GLN A 40 -8.98 -2.30 -25.31
CA GLN A 40 -9.04 -2.52 -26.75
C GLN A 40 -9.25 -1.23 -27.57
N GLU A 41 -9.71 -0.15 -26.94
CA GLU A 41 -10.00 1.13 -27.60
C GLU A 41 -8.81 2.09 -27.61
N GLY A 42 -7.79 1.83 -26.78
CA GLY A 42 -6.57 2.65 -26.73
C GLY A 42 -5.97 2.77 -25.33
N ALA A 43 -5.12 3.79 -25.18
CA ALA A 43 -4.50 4.19 -23.92
C ALA A 43 -5.17 5.44 -23.39
N PHE A 44 -5.44 5.46 -22.09
CA PHE A 44 -6.15 6.53 -21.39
C PHE A 44 -5.37 6.98 -20.16
N SER A 45 -5.29 8.28 -19.93
CA SER A 45 -4.72 8.87 -18.72
C SER A 45 -5.66 8.80 -17.52
N ASP A 46 -6.94 8.54 -17.75
CA ASP A 46 -7.99 8.48 -16.74
C ASP A 46 -8.99 7.35 -16.96
N GLY A 47 -9.51 6.83 -15.85
CA GLY A 47 -10.51 5.76 -15.86
C GLY A 47 -10.35 4.75 -14.74
N ILE A 48 -11.12 3.67 -14.86
CA ILE A 48 -11.14 2.53 -13.94
C ILE A 48 -11.32 1.26 -14.77
N ALA A 49 -10.43 0.29 -14.58
CA ALA A 49 -10.62 -1.07 -15.06
C ALA A 49 -11.09 -1.94 -13.89
N VAL A 50 -12.19 -2.67 -14.08
CA VAL A 50 -12.77 -3.55 -13.05
C VAL A 50 -12.99 -4.94 -13.64
N ALA A 51 -12.48 -5.96 -12.96
CA ALA A 51 -12.74 -7.36 -13.28
C ALA A 51 -13.60 -8.00 -12.18
N PHE A 52 -14.66 -8.70 -12.58
CA PHE A 52 -15.53 -9.43 -11.66
C PHE A 52 -15.29 -10.93 -11.81
N PHE A 53 -14.96 -11.59 -10.70
CA PHE A 53 -14.78 -13.03 -10.64
C PHE A 53 -16.01 -13.66 -9.98
N TYR A 54 -16.75 -14.47 -10.73
CA TYR A 54 -17.87 -15.27 -10.22
C TYR A 54 -17.43 -16.73 -10.17
N THR A 55 -17.23 -17.24 -8.96
CA THR A 55 -16.69 -18.59 -8.76
C THR A 55 -17.15 -19.17 -7.43
N ASP A 56 -17.28 -20.50 -7.37
CA ASP A 56 -17.46 -21.28 -6.14
C ASP A 56 -16.11 -21.74 -5.54
N LYS A 57 -15.01 -21.41 -6.23
CA LYS A 57 -13.65 -21.69 -5.79
C LYS A 57 -13.26 -20.78 -4.64
N GLU A 58 -12.36 -21.29 -3.80
CA GLU A 58 -11.81 -20.52 -2.70
C GLU A 58 -10.92 -19.40 -3.25
N MET A 59 -11.06 -18.22 -2.64
CA MET A 59 -10.19 -17.07 -2.86
C MET A 59 -9.80 -16.48 -1.51
N LYS A 60 -8.51 -16.23 -1.32
CA LYS A 60 -7.95 -15.60 -0.11
C LYS A 60 -7.06 -14.43 -0.51
N ASN A 61 -7.00 -13.42 0.36
CA ASN A 61 -6.13 -12.26 0.24
C ASN A 61 -5.17 -12.19 1.44
N GLN A 62 -3.94 -11.77 1.15
CA GLN A 62 -2.95 -11.35 2.13
C GLN A 62 -2.67 -9.88 1.85
N PHE A 63 -3.17 -9.00 2.72
CA PHE A 63 -2.98 -7.56 2.60
C PHE A 63 -2.13 -7.04 3.75
N THR A 64 -0.94 -6.53 3.45
CA THR A 64 0.04 -6.17 4.48
C THR A 64 1.08 -5.18 3.97
N GLY A 65 1.58 -4.34 4.87
CA GLY A 65 2.76 -3.53 4.59
C GLY A 65 4.08 -4.31 4.81
N ALA A 66 4.06 -5.37 5.61
CA ALA A 66 5.27 -6.09 6.04
C ALA A 66 6.35 -5.15 6.63
N TYR A 67 5.93 -4.17 7.45
CA TYR A 67 6.79 -3.31 8.25
C TYR A 67 6.63 -3.65 9.73
N HIS A 68 7.65 -3.39 10.54
CA HIS A 68 7.56 -3.45 11.99
C HIS A 68 7.11 -2.11 12.57
N GLU A 69 6.31 -2.17 13.65
CA GLU A 69 5.96 -0.99 14.44
C GLU A 69 7.19 -0.51 15.21
N THR A 70 7.34 0.81 15.31
CA THR A 70 8.29 1.43 16.23
C THR A 70 7.56 1.99 17.45
N GLU A 71 8.31 2.50 18.43
CA GLU A 71 7.75 3.20 19.58
C GLU A 71 7.31 4.64 19.25
N ASP A 72 7.70 5.15 18.07
CA ASP A 72 7.35 6.48 17.60
C ASP A 72 5.89 6.49 17.13
N ARG A 73 5.03 7.09 17.96
CA ARG A 73 3.59 7.18 17.73
C ARG A 73 3.06 8.54 18.18
N GLY A 74 1.96 8.97 17.58
CA GLY A 74 1.27 10.20 17.93
C GLY A 74 -0.17 10.21 17.42
N MET A 75 -0.90 11.26 17.74
CA MET A 75 -2.26 11.50 17.29
C MET A 75 -2.28 12.51 16.16
N ILE A 76 -2.99 12.22 15.08
CA ILE A 76 -3.26 13.19 14.02
C ILE A 76 -4.20 14.26 14.62
N THR A 77 -3.68 15.46 14.84
CA THR A 77 -4.46 16.58 15.41
C THR A 77 -5.02 17.51 14.36
N LYS A 78 -4.45 17.51 13.14
CA LYS A 78 -4.95 18.35 12.04
C LYS A 78 -4.65 17.77 10.66
N VAL A 79 -5.67 17.76 9.81
CA VAL A 79 -5.58 17.39 8.40
C VAL A 79 -6.16 18.52 7.53
N SER A 80 -5.50 18.82 6.40
CA SER A 80 -6.05 19.70 5.37
C SER A 80 -6.55 18.86 4.19
N GLY A 81 -7.82 19.01 3.83
CA GLY A 81 -8.47 18.11 2.87
C GLY A 81 -8.45 16.67 3.36
N ASP A 82 -8.14 15.73 2.45
CA ASP A 82 -8.12 14.30 2.75
C ASP A 82 -6.70 13.71 2.88
N ARG A 83 -5.68 14.38 2.33
CA ARG A 83 -4.33 13.81 2.10
C ARG A 83 -3.16 14.71 2.47
N THR A 84 -3.42 15.75 3.26
CA THR A 84 -2.36 16.62 3.80
C THR A 84 -2.35 16.54 5.31
N LEU A 85 -1.38 15.84 5.87
CA LEU A 85 -1.15 15.75 7.31
C LEU A 85 -0.48 17.03 7.78
N VAL A 86 -1.18 17.84 8.57
CA VAL A 86 -0.69 19.15 9.01
C VAL A 86 -0.02 19.03 10.36
N GLU A 87 -0.65 18.34 11.31
CA GLU A 87 -0.15 18.25 12.69
C GLU A 87 -0.26 16.83 13.26
N ILE A 88 0.76 16.44 14.04
CA ILE A 88 0.77 15.28 14.92
C ILE A 88 1.06 15.78 16.34
N ASP A 89 0.19 15.44 17.30
CA ASP A 89 0.26 15.91 18.70
C ASP A 89 0.32 17.44 18.86
N GLY A 90 -0.25 18.19 17.91
CA GLY A 90 -0.19 19.65 17.88
C GLY A 90 1.16 20.23 17.40
N GLU A 91 2.10 19.38 16.97
CA GLU A 91 3.35 19.77 16.33
C GLU A 91 3.23 19.66 14.80
N PRO A 92 3.91 20.49 13.99
CA PRO A 92 3.95 20.33 12.53
C PRO A 92 4.39 18.92 12.14
N ALA A 93 3.63 18.28 11.24
CA ALA A 93 3.77 16.86 10.96
C ALA A 93 5.17 16.47 10.44
N LEU A 94 5.75 17.29 9.56
CA LEU A 94 7.09 17.05 9.01
C LEU A 94 8.17 17.16 10.08
N GLU A 95 8.03 18.10 11.02
CA GLU A 95 8.99 18.26 12.13
C GLU A 95 8.91 17.08 13.10
N LYS A 96 7.70 16.65 13.47
CA LYS A 96 7.48 15.48 14.32
C LYS A 96 8.05 14.22 13.67
N TYR A 97 7.75 13.99 12.39
CA TYR A 97 8.25 12.84 11.65
C TYR A 97 9.78 12.88 11.48
N ALA A 98 10.37 14.04 11.17
CA ALA A 98 11.81 14.20 11.09
C ALA A 98 12.52 13.86 12.42
N LYS A 99 11.92 14.27 13.55
CA LYS A 99 12.41 13.94 14.89
C LYS A 99 12.39 12.42 15.15
N TRP A 100 11.31 11.73 14.78
CA TRP A 100 11.23 10.26 14.86
C TRP A 100 12.31 9.58 13.99
N MET A 101 12.61 10.16 12.84
CA MET A 101 13.67 9.69 11.93
C MET A 101 15.09 10.05 12.37
N GLY A 102 15.25 10.94 13.36
CA GLY A 102 16.55 11.46 13.77
C GLY A 102 17.21 12.37 12.72
N VAL A 103 16.43 13.03 11.86
CA VAL A 103 16.92 13.93 10.79
C VAL A 103 16.30 15.33 10.93
N THR A 104 16.68 16.26 10.07
CA THR A 104 16.08 17.60 10.03
C THR A 104 14.87 17.63 9.10
N ALA A 105 13.86 18.44 9.43
CA ALA A 105 12.68 18.62 8.57
C ALA A 105 13.07 19.10 7.15
N ASP A 106 14.06 19.99 7.04
CA ASP A 106 14.55 20.50 5.76
C ASP A 106 15.13 19.40 4.86
N SER A 107 15.78 18.37 5.42
CA SER A 107 16.28 17.24 4.61
C SER A 107 15.16 16.38 4.01
N LEU A 108 13.94 16.53 4.52
CA LEU A 108 12.76 15.81 4.07
C LEU A 108 11.84 16.70 3.22
N LYS A 109 12.21 17.94 2.90
CA LYS A 109 11.36 18.79 2.07
C LYS A 109 11.31 18.32 0.62
N ASP A 110 10.23 18.71 -0.03
CA ASP A 110 9.87 18.36 -1.40
C ASP A 110 9.83 16.83 -1.59
N GLY A 111 10.25 16.35 -2.76
CA GLY A 111 10.25 14.93 -3.10
C GLY A 111 11.23 14.08 -2.31
N ASN A 112 12.11 14.66 -1.48
CA ASN A 112 13.07 13.88 -0.69
C ASN A 112 12.36 12.94 0.32
N LEU A 113 11.21 13.38 0.84
CA LEU A 113 10.40 12.57 1.76
C LEU A 113 9.90 11.28 1.13
N LEU A 114 9.60 11.30 -0.18
CA LEU A 114 9.05 10.14 -0.89
C LEU A 114 9.96 8.93 -0.74
N VAL A 115 11.24 9.10 -1.03
CA VAL A 115 12.25 8.03 -0.97
C VAL A 115 12.59 7.70 0.47
N ALA A 116 12.81 8.71 1.31
CA ALA A 116 13.19 8.53 2.72
C ALA A 116 12.16 7.74 3.54
N SER A 117 10.89 7.81 3.15
CA SER A 117 9.80 7.14 3.86
C SER A 117 9.46 5.75 3.34
N ILE A 118 10.09 5.25 2.26
CA ILE A 118 9.84 3.88 1.76
C ILE A 118 10.19 2.83 2.81
N THR A 119 11.26 3.05 3.57
CA THR A 119 11.72 2.19 4.66
C THR A 119 11.25 2.64 6.03
N SER A 120 10.50 3.75 6.11
CA SER A 120 10.02 4.30 7.37
C SER A 120 8.66 5.01 7.25
N PRO A 121 7.62 4.38 6.69
CA PRO A 121 6.37 5.07 6.41
C PRO A 121 5.54 5.26 7.68
N LEU A 122 4.39 5.91 7.54
CA LEU A 122 3.40 5.99 8.61
C LEU A 122 2.43 4.80 8.52
N GLY A 123 1.95 4.31 9.65
CA GLY A 123 0.99 3.21 9.77
C GLY A 123 -0.22 3.62 10.60
N VAL A 124 -1.40 3.14 10.19
CA VAL A 124 -2.66 3.30 10.91
C VAL A 124 -3.28 1.93 11.12
N LYS A 125 -3.53 1.57 12.38
CA LYS A 125 -4.20 0.31 12.71
C LYS A 125 -5.65 0.34 12.28
N ASP A 126 -6.14 -0.80 11.83
CA ASP A 126 -7.57 -1.01 11.69
C ASP A 126 -8.25 -1.11 13.07
N ARG A 127 -9.57 -1.29 13.09
CA ARG A 127 -10.36 -1.26 14.33
C ARG A 127 -9.98 -2.40 15.29
N LEU A 128 -9.57 -3.56 14.77
CA LEU A 128 -9.22 -4.72 15.58
C LEU A 128 -7.72 -4.81 15.89
N GLY A 129 -6.89 -4.07 15.14
CA GLY A 129 -5.44 -4.13 15.24
C GLY A 129 -4.82 -5.29 14.46
N ASP A 130 -5.62 -6.01 13.66
CA ASP A 130 -5.20 -7.13 12.83
C ASP A 130 -4.42 -6.67 11.58
N LEU A 131 -4.65 -5.42 11.15
CA LEU A 131 -4.00 -4.81 10.00
C LEU A 131 -3.44 -3.42 10.36
N VAL A 132 -2.19 -3.16 9.96
CA VAL A 132 -1.64 -1.80 9.90
C VAL A 132 -1.64 -1.33 8.45
N ALA A 133 -2.58 -0.47 8.11
CA ALA A 133 -2.63 0.15 6.78
C ALA A 133 -1.58 1.25 6.68
N ILE A 134 -0.68 1.11 5.72
CA ILE A 134 0.42 2.05 5.53
C ILE A 134 -0.09 3.31 4.82
N ARG A 135 0.42 4.46 5.26
CA ARG A 135 0.21 5.81 4.74
C ARG A 135 1.57 6.33 4.30
N HIS A 136 1.89 6.20 3.01
CA HIS A 136 3.19 6.60 2.47
C HIS A 136 3.30 8.13 2.42
N PRO A 137 4.22 8.77 3.17
CA PRO A 137 4.56 10.17 2.98
C PRO A 137 5.14 10.42 1.58
N MET A 138 4.52 11.30 0.80
CA MET A 138 4.88 11.54 -0.59
C MET A 138 5.65 12.84 -0.81
N ASN A 139 5.39 13.88 -0.02
CA ASN A 139 6.06 15.18 -0.17
C ASN A 139 6.13 15.92 1.17
N GLY A 140 7.30 16.49 1.49
CA GLY A 140 7.44 17.42 2.61
C GLY A 140 7.18 18.85 2.16
N ASN A 141 6.06 19.44 2.58
CA ASN A 141 5.65 20.76 2.10
C ASN A 141 6.45 21.89 2.76
N ALA A 142 6.42 23.08 2.14
CA ALA A 142 7.12 24.26 2.63
C ALA A 142 6.65 24.71 4.03
N ASP A 143 5.37 24.48 4.36
CA ASP A 143 4.74 24.79 5.65
C ASP A 143 4.92 23.67 6.70
N ASN A 144 5.80 22.71 6.44
CA ASN A 144 6.07 21.54 7.29
C ASN A 144 4.86 20.59 7.47
N SER A 145 3.87 20.66 6.57
CA SER A 145 2.88 19.59 6.40
C SER A 145 3.43 18.46 5.51
N ILE A 146 2.79 17.30 5.54
CA ILE A 146 3.15 16.13 4.74
C ILE A 146 2.00 15.79 3.79
N ALA A 147 2.27 15.74 2.48
CA ALA A 147 1.35 15.08 1.54
C ALA A 147 1.49 13.56 1.70
N VAL A 148 0.37 12.83 1.77
CA VAL A 148 0.36 11.37 1.92
C VAL A 148 -0.44 10.70 0.80
N GLY A 149 -0.10 9.44 0.48
CA GLY A 149 -0.73 8.71 -0.63
C GLY A 149 -2.16 8.23 -0.37
N ASN A 150 -2.62 8.25 0.88
CA ASN A 150 -3.94 7.72 1.28
C ASN A 150 -4.61 8.65 2.28
N LYS A 151 -5.92 8.50 2.41
CA LYS A 151 -6.72 9.37 3.28
C LYS A 151 -6.32 9.26 4.74
N LEU A 152 -6.39 10.40 5.41
CA LEU A 152 -6.20 10.56 6.85
C LEU A 152 -7.48 11.08 7.49
N SER A 153 -7.56 10.86 8.80
CA SER A 153 -8.64 11.41 9.63
C SER A 153 -8.03 11.96 10.90
N GLU A 154 -8.45 13.17 11.29
CA GLU A 154 -8.15 13.72 12.61
C GLU A 154 -8.65 12.80 13.71
N GLY A 155 -7.97 12.81 14.86
CA GLY A 155 -8.26 11.92 15.99
C GLY A 155 -7.82 10.47 15.79
N THR A 156 -7.05 10.18 14.74
CA THR A 156 -6.49 8.84 14.48
C THR A 156 -5.07 8.74 15.01
N ALA A 157 -4.74 7.61 15.65
CA ALA A 157 -3.36 7.31 16.03
C ALA A 157 -2.54 6.92 14.80
N VAL A 158 -1.33 7.46 14.70
CA VAL A 158 -0.36 7.15 13.65
C VAL A 158 0.94 6.65 14.29
N ILE A 159 1.55 5.67 13.66
CA ILE A 159 2.78 5.02 14.12
C ILE A 159 3.82 5.14 13.01
N ARG A 160 5.07 5.49 13.31
CA ARG A 160 6.15 5.32 12.36
C ARG A 160 6.48 3.83 12.27
N MET A 161 6.39 3.31 11.07
CA MET A 161 6.74 1.93 10.74
C MET A 161 8.18 1.89 10.27
N ALA A 162 8.82 0.74 10.27
CA ALA A 162 10.16 0.60 9.72
C ALA A 162 10.39 -0.78 9.07
N ALA A 163 11.27 -0.79 8.07
CA ALA A 163 11.79 -1.99 7.41
C ALA A 163 13.05 -1.64 6.63
N THR A 164 13.97 -2.57 6.52
CA THR A 164 15.13 -2.51 5.62
C THR A 164 14.73 -2.94 4.21
N ILE A 165 15.55 -2.59 3.20
CA ILE A 165 15.34 -3.08 1.83
C ILE A 165 15.37 -4.61 1.77
N ASP A 166 16.24 -5.26 2.56
CA ASP A 166 16.28 -6.72 2.65
C ASP A 166 14.97 -7.32 3.18
N GLU A 167 14.39 -6.70 4.22
CA GLU A 167 13.06 -7.09 4.72
C GLU A 167 11.96 -6.86 3.67
N LEU A 168 12.01 -5.74 2.94
CA LEU A 168 11.03 -5.48 1.87
C LEU A 168 11.12 -6.52 0.75
N ILE A 169 12.32 -6.98 0.39
CA ILE A 169 12.54 -8.04 -0.60
C ILE A 169 12.03 -9.38 -0.07
N ALA A 170 12.48 -9.80 1.12
CA ALA A 170 12.13 -11.09 1.72
C ALA A 170 10.61 -11.22 1.96
N SER A 171 9.94 -10.11 2.30
CA SER A 171 8.49 -10.12 2.53
C SER A 171 7.69 -10.61 1.32
N ALA A 172 8.18 -10.45 0.07
CA ALA A 172 7.44 -10.89 -1.10
C ALA A 172 7.24 -12.42 -1.11
N GLY A 173 8.24 -13.20 -0.71
CA GLY A 173 8.11 -14.66 -0.56
C GLY A 173 7.41 -15.04 0.74
N GLN A 174 7.72 -14.34 1.84
CA GLN A 174 7.14 -14.63 3.16
C GLN A 174 5.62 -14.45 3.18
N GLU A 175 5.12 -13.34 2.62
CA GLU A 175 3.69 -13.04 2.62
C GLU A 175 2.91 -13.93 1.66
N LEU A 176 3.53 -14.37 0.57
CA LEU A 176 2.96 -15.40 -0.29
C LEU A 176 2.85 -16.75 0.43
N ASN A 177 3.85 -17.12 1.25
CA ASN A 177 3.76 -18.29 2.12
C ASN A 177 2.68 -18.14 3.21
N THR A 178 2.49 -16.94 3.75
CA THR A 178 1.39 -16.64 4.68
C THR A 178 0.05 -16.83 3.98
N LEU A 179 -0.12 -16.31 2.76
CA LEU A 179 -1.32 -16.53 1.94
C LEU A 179 -1.57 -18.03 1.73
N ASN A 180 -0.55 -18.81 1.40
CA ASN A 180 -0.67 -20.26 1.19
C ASN A 180 -1.18 -20.99 2.44
N LYS A 181 -0.80 -20.54 3.64
CA LYS A 181 -1.30 -21.09 4.90
C LYS A 181 -2.77 -20.73 5.17
N LYS A 182 -3.27 -19.63 4.61
CA LYS A 182 -4.68 -19.22 4.71
C LYS A 182 -5.60 -20.00 3.77
N MET A 183 -5.04 -20.62 2.72
CA MET A 183 -5.80 -21.37 1.74
C MET A 183 -6.07 -22.79 2.23
N GLU A 184 -7.33 -23.21 2.16
CA GLU A 184 -7.75 -24.58 2.50
C GLU A 184 -7.46 -25.55 1.35
N ARG A 185 -7.42 -25.07 0.11
CA ARG A 185 -7.13 -25.85 -1.10
C ARG A 185 -5.85 -25.37 -1.77
N ALA A 186 -5.24 -26.27 -2.55
CA ALA A 186 -4.05 -25.90 -3.31
C ALA A 186 -4.35 -24.77 -4.32
N PRO A 187 -3.48 -23.75 -4.40
CA PRO A 187 -3.64 -22.65 -5.34
C PRO A 187 -3.49 -23.14 -6.79
N GLY A 188 -4.36 -22.62 -7.66
CA GLY A 188 -4.34 -22.78 -9.10
C GLY A 188 -3.71 -21.59 -9.82
N ALA A 189 -3.80 -20.39 -9.24
CA ALA A 189 -3.13 -19.19 -9.73
C ALA A 189 -2.98 -18.14 -8.62
N TYR A 190 -2.08 -17.18 -8.84
CA TYR A 190 -1.96 -15.99 -8.00
C TYR A 190 -2.04 -14.68 -8.79
N HIS A 191 -2.65 -13.68 -8.17
CA HIS A 191 -2.63 -12.28 -8.60
C HIS A 191 -1.94 -11.46 -7.50
N LEU A 192 -0.74 -10.96 -7.79
CA LEU A 192 0.14 -10.35 -6.81
C LEU A 192 0.26 -8.85 -7.07
N VAL A 193 -0.45 -8.04 -6.28
CA VAL A 193 -0.35 -6.59 -6.36
C VAL A 193 0.74 -6.12 -5.40
N HIS A 194 1.75 -5.44 -5.93
CA HIS A 194 2.88 -4.93 -5.16
C HIS A 194 2.98 -3.41 -5.36
N CYS A 195 3.18 -2.63 -4.30
CA CYS A 195 3.36 -1.20 -4.48
C CYS A 195 4.56 -0.79 -5.37
N GLY A 196 4.33 0.11 -6.31
CA GLY A 196 5.33 0.77 -7.14
C GLY A 196 6.34 1.59 -6.32
N GLY A 197 5.93 2.16 -5.18
CA GLY A 197 6.86 2.83 -4.26
C GLY A 197 7.90 1.87 -3.67
N ARG A 198 7.49 0.64 -3.32
CA ARG A 198 8.44 -0.41 -2.91
C ARG A 198 9.34 -0.82 -4.06
N ARG A 199 8.78 -0.97 -5.27
CA ARG A 199 9.56 -1.28 -6.48
C ARG A 199 10.66 -0.25 -6.73
N ALA A 200 10.36 1.03 -6.57
CA ALA A 200 11.30 2.14 -6.70
C ALA A 200 12.40 2.07 -5.62
N GLY A 201 12.03 1.85 -4.35
CA GLY A 201 13.01 1.75 -3.25
C GLY A 201 13.90 0.51 -3.29
N ILE A 202 13.36 -0.63 -3.74
CA ILE A 202 14.14 -1.86 -3.97
C ILE A 202 15.09 -1.68 -5.16
N GLY A 203 14.67 -0.90 -6.17
CA GLY A 203 15.53 -0.46 -7.27
C GLY A 203 16.12 -1.61 -8.08
N GLU A 204 17.44 -1.63 -8.23
CA GLU A 204 18.16 -2.62 -9.05
C GLU A 204 18.04 -4.06 -8.53
N ARG A 205 17.64 -4.24 -7.26
CA ARG A 205 17.53 -5.55 -6.59
C ARG A 205 16.21 -6.28 -6.83
N ILE A 206 15.37 -5.84 -7.76
CA ILE A 206 14.03 -6.43 -7.93
C ILE A 206 14.04 -7.90 -8.35
N GLU A 207 15.10 -8.35 -9.01
CA GLU A 207 15.20 -9.76 -9.42
C GLU A 207 15.27 -10.69 -8.19
N GLU A 208 15.67 -10.16 -7.03
CA GLU A 208 15.58 -10.88 -5.76
C GLU A 208 14.11 -11.06 -5.34
N VAL A 209 13.24 -10.06 -5.52
CA VAL A 209 11.79 -10.20 -5.32
C VAL A 209 11.20 -11.28 -6.23
N VAL A 210 11.59 -11.29 -7.51
CA VAL A 210 11.16 -12.31 -8.46
C VAL A 210 11.59 -13.70 -8.00
N THR A 211 12.80 -13.82 -7.46
CA THR A 211 13.34 -15.07 -6.90
C THR A 211 12.54 -15.53 -5.68
N GLU A 212 12.26 -14.63 -4.73
CA GLU A 212 11.45 -14.91 -3.54
C GLU A 212 10.04 -15.36 -3.90
N ILE A 213 9.38 -14.70 -4.86
CA ILE A 213 8.05 -15.09 -5.34
C ILE A 213 8.09 -16.47 -5.99
N LYS A 214 9.01 -16.73 -6.91
CA LYS A 214 9.13 -18.05 -7.59
C LYS A 214 9.37 -19.19 -6.61
N ASN A 215 10.21 -18.96 -5.60
CA ASN A 215 10.46 -19.94 -4.55
C ASN A 215 9.19 -20.29 -3.78
N ALA A 216 8.33 -19.29 -3.51
CA ALA A 216 7.07 -19.47 -2.79
C ALA A 216 5.92 -20.02 -3.68
N THR A 217 5.89 -19.71 -4.98
CA THR A 217 4.83 -20.20 -5.89
C THR A 217 5.07 -21.62 -6.39
N GLY A 218 6.34 -22.05 -6.50
CA GLY A 218 6.69 -23.26 -7.25
C GLY A 218 6.19 -23.15 -8.70
N ASP A 219 5.51 -24.21 -9.17
CA ASP A 219 5.00 -24.29 -10.55
C ASP A 219 3.63 -23.61 -10.76
N VAL A 220 3.04 -23.00 -9.72
CA VAL A 220 1.72 -22.36 -9.82
C VAL A 220 1.87 -21.04 -10.60
N PRO A 221 1.06 -20.81 -11.65
CA PRO A 221 1.15 -19.59 -12.43
C PRO A 221 0.78 -18.35 -11.62
N PHE A 222 1.48 -17.25 -11.88
CA PHE A 222 1.21 -15.97 -11.23
C PHE A 222 1.43 -14.80 -12.19
N ILE A 223 0.84 -13.67 -11.84
CA ILE A 223 1.19 -12.36 -12.38
C ILE A 223 1.47 -11.40 -11.23
N VAL A 224 2.46 -10.54 -11.42
CA VAL A 224 2.77 -9.43 -10.51
C VAL A 224 2.50 -8.13 -11.24
N GLU A 225 1.76 -7.23 -10.60
CA GLU A 225 1.62 -5.85 -11.05
C GLU A 225 2.16 -4.89 -10.00
N PHE A 226 2.77 -3.80 -10.48
CA PHE A 226 3.24 -2.70 -9.62
C PHE A 226 2.29 -1.52 -9.71
N THR A 227 1.59 -1.21 -8.62
CA THR A 227 0.50 -0.21 -8.58
C THR A 227 0.74 0.87 -7.52
N PHE A 228 -0.14 1.86 -7.41
CA PHE A 228 -0.18 2.79 -6.27
C PHE A 228 -1.46 2.61 -5.48
N GLY A 229 -1.43 2.91 -4.17
CA GLY A 229 -2.65 2.94 -3.35
C GLY A 229 -3.37 1.60 -3.31
N GLU A 230 -2.61 0.52 -3.14
CA GLU A 230 -3.08 -0.86 -3.22
C GLU A 230 -4.31 -1.12 -2.34
N TYR A 231 -5.20 -1.95 -2.89
CA TYR A 231 -6.45 -2.36 -2.29
C TYR A 231 -6.33 -3.76 -1.73
N GLY A 232 -6.91 -3.98 -0.56
CA GLY A 232 -7.01 -5.32 0.00
C GLY A 232 -7.81 -5.33 1.29
N TYR A 233 -7.79 -6.49 1.92
CA TYR A 233 -8.45 -6.70 3.20
C TYR A 233 -7.75 -7.83 3.97
N GLU A 234 -7.91 -7.80 5.28
CA GLU A 234 -7.59 -8.93 6.15
C GLU A 234 -8.90 -9.50 6.71
N ALA A 235 -8.87 -10.74 7.23
CA ALA A 235 -10.05 -11.37 7.84
C ALA A 235 -10.71 -10.44 8.88
N ASP A 236 -12.05 -10.41 8.91
CA ASP A 236 -12.88 -9.53 9.74
C ASP A 236 -12.69 -8.00 9.52
N GLY A 237 -11.73 -7.61 8.69
CA GLY A 237 -11.44 -6.26 8.24
C GLY A 237 -12.45 -5.74 7.21
N ILE A 238 -12.47 -4.41 7.09
CA ILE A 238 -13.12 -3.73 5.97
C ILE A 238 -12.10 -3.68 4.84
N ASN A 239 -12.56 -3.79 3.59
CA ASN A 239 -11.72 -3.40 2.45
C ASN A 239 -11.09 -2.03 2.75
N THR A 240 -9.81 -1.89 2.47
CA THR A 240 -9.08 -0.67 2.75
C THR A 240 -8.04 -0.44 1.66
N CYS A 241 -7.42 0.73 1.72
CA CYS A 241 -6.39 1.14 0.80
C CYS A 241 -5.15 1.52 1.63
N GLY A 242 -3.97 1.27 1.08
CA GLY A 242 -2.71 1.72 1.65
C GLY A 242 -1.66 1.92 0.58
N GLY A 243 -0.60 2.65 0.91
CA GLY A 243 0.57 2.79 0.04
C GLY A 243 1.69 1.93 0.58
N LEU A 244 2.62 1.47 -0.27
CA LEU A 244 3.68 0.55 0.11
C LEU A 244 3.18 -0.81 0.62
N MET A 245 1.97 -1.21 0.22
CA MET A 245 1.37 -2.48 0.62
C MET A 245 1.66 -3.57 -0.41
N LEU A 246 1.48 -4.81 0.03
CA LEU A 246 1.31 -6.00 -0.79
C LEU A 246 -0.16 -6.43 -0.67
N SER A 247 -0.81 -6.71 -1.79
CA SER A 247 -2.14 -7.31 -1.85
C SER A 247 -2.08 -8.56 -2.71
N TYR A 248 -1.81 -9.70 -2.07
CA TYR A 248 -1.61 -10.96 -2.76
C TYR A 248 -2.87 -11.80 -2.67
N SER A 249 -3.36 -12.24 -3.82
CA SER A 249 -4.59 -13.01 -3.92
C SER A 249 -4.32 -14.37 -4.53
N GLY A 250 -4.80 -15.41 -3.86
CA GLY A 250 -4.68 -16.80 -4.26
C GLY A 250 -6.05 -17.36 -4.62
N PHE A 251 -6.11 -18.10 -5.72
CA PHE A 251 -7.33 -18.72 -6.23
C PHE A 251 -7.13 -20.23 -6.24
N SER A 252 -8.01 -21.00 -5.60
CA SER A 252 -7.90 -22.47 -5.61
C SER A 252 -8.16 -23.05 -7.00
N LYS A 253 -7.59 -24.23 -7.28
CA LYS A 253 -7.88 -25.02 -8.50
C LYS A 253 -9.35 -25.40 -8.64
#